data_AF-A0A6M0F3M4-F1
#
_entry.id   AF-A0A6M0F3M4-F1
#
_cell.length_a   1.000
_cell.length_b   1.000
_cell.length_c   1.000
_cell.angle_alpha   90.00
_cell.angle_beta   90.00
_cell.angle_gamma   90.00
#
_symmetry.space_group_name_H-M   'P 1'
#
loop_
_entity.id
_entity.type
_entity.pdbx_description
1 polymer ?
#
loop_
_entity_poly.entity_id
_entity_poly.type
_entity_poly.pdbx_seq_one_letter_code
_entity_poly.pdbx_strand_id
1 'polypeptide(L)'
;KDNNIISGYQDGSFRPGQAVTRAELMAILRRAAEYGKSIQSLDQTLWPKQETFNFVDTSTHWASPVIDQMSSYCGVASPLNETGSNFYPDSTAKRNYAAAATLRMLNCIEDEAAE
;
A
#
# COMPACT_ATOMS: atom_id res chain seq x y z
N LYS A 1 1.90 16.96 0.58
CA LYS A 1 3.28 17.00 1.11
C LYS A 1 3.25 17.22 2.61
N ASP A 2 2.43 18.15 3.09
CA ASP A 2 2.33 18.54 4.50
C ASP A 2 1.93 17.38 5.44
N ASN A 3 1.11 16.44 4.95
CA ASN A 3 0.71 15.25 5.72
C ASN A 3 1.70 14.07 5.61
N ASN A 4 2.87 14.27 4.99
CA ASN A 4 3.91 13.26 4.76
C ASN A 4 3.48 11.98 4.00
N ILE A 5 2.30 11.96 3.37
CA ILE A 5 1.80 10.80 2.59
C ILE A 5 2.60 10.58 1.30
N ILE A 6 3.13 11.66 0.69
CA ILE A 6 3.90 11.62 -0.56
C ILE A 6 5.21 12.38 -0.37
N SER A 7 6.34 11.72 -0.64
CA SER A 7 7.70 12.27 -0.46
C SER A 7 8.34 12.77 -1.76
N GLY A 8 7.80 12.41 -2.93
CA GLY A 8 8.48 12.56 -4.22
C GLY A 8 9.55 11.48 -4.44
N TYR A 9 10.33 11.63 -5.51
CA TYR A 9 11.42 10.71 -5.86
C TYR A 9 12.74 11.13 -5.20
N GLN A 10 13.73 10.22 -5.17
CA GLN A 10 15.06 10.51 -4.62
C GLN A 10 15.78 11.67 -5.33
N ASP A 11 15.42 11.94 -6.59
CA ASP A 11 15.93 13.07 -7.39
C ASP A 11 15.28 14.42 -7.02
N GLY A 12 14.38 14.46 -6.03
CA GLY A 12 13.66 15.64 -5.59
C GLY A 12 12.46 16.00 -6.47
N SER A 13 12.19 15.25 -7.53
CA SER A 13 11.06 15.50 -8.42
C SER A 13 9.74 14.97 -7.84
N PHE A 14 8.64 15.63 -8.22
CA PHE A 14 7.29 15.11 -8.08
C PHE A 14 6.66 15.09 -9.48
N ARG A 15 6.16 13.93 -9.91
CA ARG A 15 5.77 13.68 -11.31
C ARG A 15 4.25 13.46 -11.43
N PRO A 16 3.41 14.49 -11.19
CA PRO A 16 1.95 14.32 -11.08
C PRO A 16 1.27 13.84 -12.37
N GLY A 17 1.89 14.04 -13.53
CA GLY A 17 1.40 13.53 -14.82
C GLY A 17 1.83 12.09 -15.13
N GLN A 18 2.73 11.50 -14.34
CA GLN A 18 3.18 10.13 -14.53
C GLN A 18 2.22 9.18 -13.82
N ALA A 19 1.86 8.08 -14.49
CA ALA A 19 1.05 7.05 -13.87
C ALA A 19 1.84 6.34 -12.76
N VAL A 20 1.19 6.15 -11.61
CA VAL A 20 1.77 5.51 -10.42
C VAL A 20 1.88 4.00 -10.65
N THR A 21 3.00 3.39 -10.26
CA THR A 21 3.17 1.93 -10.29
C THR A 21 2.45 1.26 -9.12
N ARG A 22 2.25 -0.06 -9.19
CA ARG A 22 1.64 -0.82 -8.08
C ARG A 22 2.51 -0.75 -6.82
N ALA A 23 3.83 -0.78 -6.94
CA ALA A 23 4.75 -0.62 -5.83
C ALA A 23 4.68 0.79 -5.20
N GLU A 24 4.69 1.84 -6.03
CA GLU A 24 4.55 3.22 -5.56
C GLU A 24 3.22 3.44 -4.86
N LEU A 25 2.14 2.86 -5.37
CA LEU A 25 0.83 2.90 -4.72
C LEU A 25 0.88 2.29 -3.31
N MET A 26 1.54 1.15 -3.11
CA MET A 26 1.68 0.55 -1.77
C MET A 26 2.45 1.48 -0.81
N ALA A 27 3.51 2.12 -1.29
CA ALA A 27 4.27 3.08 -0.48
C ALA A 27 3.45 4.33 -0.11
N ILE A 28 2.52 4.76 -0.98
CA ILE A 28 1.57 5.85 -0.70
C ILE A 28 0.53 5.39 0.32
N LEU A 29 -0.10 4.22 0.10
CA LEU A 29 -1.16 3.71 0.96
C LEU A 29 -0.64 3.37 2.37
N ARG A 30 0.58 2.86 2.51
CA ARG A 30 1.19 2.67 3.84
C ARG A 30 1.23 3.96 4.65
N ARG A 31 1.72 5.04 4.04
CA ARG A 31 1.81 6.36 4.71
C ARG A 31 0.42 6.98 4.92
N ALA A 32 -0.51 6.74 4.00
CA ALA A 32 -1.90 7.17 4.17
C ALA A 32 -2.58 6.45 5.34
N ALA A 33 -2.30 5.16 5.55
CA ALA A 33 -2.79 4.39 6.67
C ALA A 33 -2.20 4.88 8.00
N GLU A 34 -0.88 5.03 8.08
CA GLU A 34 -0.17 5.61 9.24
C GLU A 34 -0.76 6.98 9.61
N TYR A 35 -0.97 7.86 8.61
CA TYR A 35 -1.61 9.16 8.81
C TYR A 35 -3.07 9.02 9.27
N GLY A 36 -3.86 8.15 8.65
CA GLY A 36 -5.26 7.89 8.99
C GLY A 36 -5.44 7.40 10.43
N LYS A 37 -4.52 6.55 10.92
CA LYS A 37 -4.46 6.14 12.33
C LYS A 37 -4.05 7.30 13.24
N SER A 38 -3.07 8.10 12.82
CA SER A 38 -2.60 9.26 13.61
C SER A 38 -3.70 10.28 13.91
N ILE A 39 -4.54 10.61 12.92
CA ILE A 39 -5.62 11.60 13.10
C ILE A 39 -6.79 11.05 13.94
N GLN A 40 -6.85 9.72 14.13
CA GLN A 40 -7.78 9.04 15.02
C GLN A 40 -7.17 8.73 16.39
N SER A 41 -5.96 9.24 16.68
CA SER A 41 -5.22 8.96 17.92
C SER A 41 -4.95 7.46 18.17
N LEU A 42 -4.85 6.67 17.10
CA LEU A 42 -4.50 5.25 17.14
C LEU A 42 -2.98 5.05 17.03
N ASP A 43 -2.49 3.88 17.45
CA ASP A 43 -1.12 3.44 17.19
C ASP A 43 -0.87 3.37 15.67
N GLN A 44 0.15 4.05 15.17
CA GLN A 44 0.45 4.15 13.74
C GLN A 44 1.05 2.85 13.18
N THR A 45 1.43 1.90 14.04
CA THR A 45 1.94 0.61 13.62
C THR A 45 0.88 -0.17 12.84
N LEU A 46 1.27 -0.66 11.66
CA LEU A 46 0.42 -1.49 10.80
C LEU A 46 0.72 -2.97 11.11
N TRP A 47 0.01 -3.51 12.11
CA TRP A 47 0.17 -4.90 12.53
C TRP A 47 -0.41 -5.87 11.49
N PRO A 48 0.23 -7.02 11.22
CA PRO A 48 -0.34 -8.05 10.35
C PRO A 48 -1.74 -8.47 10.82
N LYS A 49 -2.73 -8.43 9.92
CA LYS A 49 -4.12 -8.84 10.17
C LYS A 49 -4.51 -10.12 9.41
N GLN A 50 -3.67 -10.56 8.48
CA GLN A 50 -3.81 -11.83 7.78
C GLN A 50 -2.44 -12.38 7.35
N GLU A 51 -2.44 -13.61 6.84
CA GLU A 51 -1.27 -14.21 6.19
C GLU A 51 -0.80 -13.38 4.99
N THR A 52 0.51 -13.34 4.80
CA THR A 52 1.12 -12.59 3.70
C THR A 52 0.99 -13.38 2.39
N PHE A 53 0.64 -12.71 1.30
CA PHE A 53 0.71 -13.32 -0.03
C PHE A 53 2.18 -13.52 -0.42
N ASN A 54 2.54 -14.74 -0.81
CA ASN A 54 3.89 -15.05 -1.28
C ASN A 54 4.06 -14.61 -2.75
N PHE A 55 4.50 -13.37 -2.96
CA PHE A 55 4.74 -12.85 -4.30
C PHE A 55 6.07 -13.35 -4.87
N VAL A 56 6.02 -14.01 -6.03
CA VAL A 56 7.22 -14.63 -6.62
C VAL A 56 8.10 -13.62 -7.37
N ASP A 57 7.58 -12.43 -7.66
CA ASP A 57 8.19 -11.40 -8.50
C ASP A 57 8.61 -10.13 -7.74
N THR A 58 8.58 -10.15 -6.41
CA THR A 58 8.92 -8.97 -5.57
C THR A 58 10.24 -9.11 -4.82
N SER A 59 10.79 -10.32 -4.66
CA SER A 59 11.87 -10.62 -3.72
C SER A 59 13.14 -9.76 -3.86
N THR A 60 13.46 -9.29 -5.07
CA THR A 60 14.62 -8.42 -5.36
C THR A 60 14.25 -6.95 -5.58
N HIS A 61 12.96 -6.61 -5.50
CA HIS A 61 12.44 -5.29 -5.77
C HIS A 61 12.51 -4.41 -4.51
N TRP A 62 12.87 -3.13 -4.66
CA TRP A 62 13.03 -2.18 -3.54
C TRP A 62 11.78 -2.08 -2.65
N ALA A 63 10.61 -2.29 -3.25
CA ALA A 63 9.33 -2.22 -2.55
C ALA A 63 8.90 -3.55 -1.90
N SER A 64 9.68 -4.63 -1.96
CA SER A 64 9.29 -5.92 -1.34
C SER A 64 8.83 -5.75 0.11
N PRO A 65 9.57 -5.05 1.00
CA PRO A 65 9.17 -4.95 2.39
C PRO A 65 7.81 -4.25 2.59
N VAL A 66 7.53 -3.20 1.80
CA VAL A 66 6.25 -2.49 1.88
C VAL A 66 5.12 -3.26 1.21
N ILE A 67 5.40 -4.02 0.14
CA ILE A 67 4.41 -4.89 -0.48
C ILE A 67 3.99 -5.99 0.50
N ASP A 68 4.94 -6.63 1.20
CA ASP A 68 4.65 -7.69 2.17
C ASP A 68 3.89 -7.14 3.39
N GLN A 69 4.31 -5.97 3.90
CA GLN A 69 3.59 -5.28 4.98
C GLN A 69 2.14 -4.97 4.57
N MET A 70 1.94 -4.35 3.41
CA MET A 70 0.58 -4.01 2.94
C MET A 70 -0.22 -5.24 2.51
N SER A 71 0.44 -6.36 2.23
CA SER A 71 -0.25 -7.63 1.98
C SER A 71 -0.82 -8.22 3.26
N SER A 72 -0.03 -8.22 4.34
CA SER A 72 -0.48 -8.73 5.64
C SER A 72 -1.47 -7.78 6.33
N TYR A 73 -1.40 -6.48 6.04
CA TYR A 73 -2.36 -5.48 6.52
C TYR A 73 -3.66 -5.52 5.68
N CYS A 74 -4.58 -6.41 6.04
CA CYS A 74 -5.91 -6.58 5.43
C CYS A 74 -5.93 -6.77 3.90
N GLY A 75 -4.83 -7.25 3.30
CA GLY A 75 -4.77 -7.56 1.87
C GLY A 75 -4.76 -6.35 0.96
N VAL A 76 -4.28 -5.21 1.45
CA VAL A 76 -4.13 -3.99 0.65
C VAL A 76 -3.25 -4.26 -0.57
N ALA A 77 -2.12 -4.94 -0.38
CA ALA A 77 -1.38 -5.53 -1.50
C ALA A 77 -1.96 -6.90 -1.84
N SER A 78 -2.37 -7.10 -3.09
CA SER A 78 -2.93 -8.36 -3.57
C SER A 78 -2.45 -8.69 -4.98
N PRO A 79 -2.50 -9.98 -5.40
CA PRO A 79 -2.06 -10.40 -6.73
C PRO A 79 -2.79 -9.65 -7.86
N LEU A 80 -2.18 -9.63 -9.04
CA LEU A 80 -2.84 -9.06 -10.22
C LEU A 80 -4.17 -9.78 -10.49
N ASN A 81 -5.24 -9.00 -10.64
CA ASN A 81 -6.61 -9.51 -10.80
C ASN A 81 -7.06 -10.45 -9.67
N GLU A 82 -6.49 -10.32 -8.47
CA GLU A 82 -6.83 -11.15 -7.31
C GLU A 82 -6.55 -12.65 -7.51
N THR A 83 -5.64 -13.00 -8.42
CA THR A 83 -5.32 -14.39 -8.76
C THR A 83 -3.81 -14.62 -8.94
N GLY A 84 -3.38 -15.85 -8.61
CA GLY A 84 -1.98 -16.25 -8.74
C GLY A 84 -1.07 -15.63 -7.67
N SER A 85 0.23 -15.63 -7.96
CA SER A 85 1.28 -15.23 -7.01
C SER A 85 2.16 -14.09 -7.52
N ASN A 86 1.73 -13.35 -8.55
CA ASN A 86 2.48 -12.23 -9.11
C ASN A 86 1.87 -10.90 -8.66
N PHE A 87 2.71 -10.00 -8.15
CA PHE A 87 2.32 -8.65 -7.78
C PHE A 87 2.49 -7.65 -8.92
N TYR A 88 3.46 -7.80 -9.83
CA TYR A 88 3.83 -6.85 -10.88
C TYR A 88 4.16 -5.43 -10.37
N PRO A 89 5.22 -5.27 -9.54
CA PRO A 89 5.50 -4.02 -8.82
C PRO A 89 5.68 -2.79 -9.71
N ASP A 90 6.32 -2.94 -10.87
CA ASP A 90 6.62 -1.84 -11.80
C ASP A 90 5.51 -1.55 -12.81
N SER A 91 4.46 -2.38 -12.83
CA SER A 91 3.32 -2.13 -13.72
C SER A 91 2.45 -0.99 -13.19
N THR A 92 1.83 -0.25 -14.10
CA THR A 92 0.91 0.84 -13.74
C THR A 92 -0.27 0.34 -12.90
N ALA A 93 -0.53 0.99 -11.77
CA ALA A 93 -1.71 0.75 -10.96
C ALA A 93 -2.97 1.17 -11.71
N LYS A 94 -3.81 0.20 -12.08
CA LYS A 94 -5.11 0.46 -12.72
C LYS A 94 -6.12 0.98 -11.69
N ARG A 95 -7.11 1.76 -12.15
CA ARG A 95 -8.10 2.41 -11.29
C ARG A 95 -8.87 1.43 -10.38
N ASN A 96 -9.23 0.27 -10.91
CA ASN A 96 -9.93 -0.78 -10.15
C ASN A 96 -9.07 -1.30 -8.99
N TYR A 97 -7.79 -1.61 -9.26
CA TYR A 97 -6.87 -2.06 -8.22
C TYR A 97 -6.61 -0.97 -7.17
N ALA A 98 -6.40 0.28 -7.61
CA ALA A 98 -6.22 1.41 -6.70
C ALA A 98 -7.43 1.63 -5.78
N ALA A 99 -8.64 1.53 -6.34
CA ALA A 99 -9.87 1.64 -5.56
C ALA A 99 -10.02 0.50 -4.55
N ALA A 100 -9.79 -0.74 -4.96
CA ALA A 100 -9.88 -1.91 -4.09
C ALA A 100 -8.86 -1.86 -2.94
N ALA A 101 -7.59 -1.53 -3.26
CA ALA A 101 -6.54 -1.40 -2.26
C ALA A 101 -6.83 -0.27 -1.26
N THR A 102 -7.33 0.87 -1.74
CA THR A 102 -7.73 1.99 -0.87
C THR A 102 -8.89 1.61 0.04
N LEU A 103 -9.90 0.90 -0.49
CA LEU A 103 -11.04 0.45 0.31
C LEU A 103 -10.62 -0.54 1.41
N ARG A 104 -9.77 -1.52 1.08
CA ARG A 104 -9.23 -2.44 2.08
C ARG A 104 -8.45 -1.72 3.16
N MET A 105 -7.66 -0.71 2.79
CA MET A 105 -6.90 0.09 3.74
C MET A 105 -7.83 0.86 4.68
N LEU A 106 -8.86 1.51 4.16
CA LEU A 106 -9.83 2.26 4.96
C LEU A 106 -10.59 1.34 5.92
N ASN A 107 -11.14 0.23 5.41
CA ASN A 107 -11.86 -0.74 6.25
C ASN A 107 -10.96 -1.29 7.36
N CYS A 108 -9.68 -1.58 7.08
CA CYS A 108 -8.74 -2.08 8.10
C CYS A 108 -8.56 -1.07 9.25
N ILE A 109 -8.47 0.21 8.93
CA ILE A 109 -8.35 1.28 9.93
C ILE A 109 -9.65 1.46 10.71
N GLU A 110 -10.80 1.39 10.03
CA GLU A 110 -12.12 1.51 10.66
C GLU A 110 -12.40 0.35 11.62
N ASP A 111 -12.02 -0.87 11.23
CA ASP A 111 -12.13 -2.06 12.08
C ASP A 111 -11.27 -1.89 13.35
N GLU A 112 -10.04 -1.38 13.22
CA GLU A 112 -9.17 -1.08 14.38
C GLU A 112 -9.72 0.04 15.28
N ALA A 113 -10.51 0.97 14.74
CA ALA A 113 -11.14 2.04 15.52
C ALA A 113 -12.40 1.60 16.26
N ALA A 114 -13.00 0.47 15.83
CA ALA A 114 -14.21 -0.10 16.42
C ALA A 114 -13.91 -1.07 17.58
N GLU A 115 -12.66 -1.49 17.76
CA GLU A 115 -12.15 -2.31 18.88
C GLU A 115 -11.93 -1.47 20.15
#